data_AF-A0A382SMU9-F1
#
_entry.id   AF-A0A382SMU9-F1
#
_cell.length_a   1.000
_cell.length_b   1.000
_cell.length_c   1.000
_cell.angle_alpha   90.00
_cell.angle_beta   90.00
_cell.angle_gamma   90.00
#
_symmetry.space_group_name_H-M   'P 1'
#
loop_
_entity.id
_entity.type
_entity.pdbx_description
1 polymer ?
#
loop_
_entity_poly.entity_id
_entity_poly.type
_entity_poly.pdbx_seq_one_letter_code
_entity_poly.pdbx_strand_id
1 'polypeptide(L)'
;MKNLFHIFLILCFFFSNFACTTNTSDGGILFYREKYGEWDWHEDGDELKDSRKYEGDIRKGEPHGRGKLIHYKFPEESVFYFSYAGVLDTSQLSVLASTAIFGVFIWMILNLDADIKLHAVYEGDWKRGKKHGKGTYFFPNGDRYEGDWKRGKTNGQGTYYFSGGDKYVGEWKDGKKHGQGIYFFSEGDRFEG
;
A
#
# COMPACT_ATOMS: atom_id res chain seq x y z
N MET A 1 12.46 -20.62 30.00
CA MET A 1 13.36 -21.14 28.94
C MET A 1 12.60 -21.46 27.63
N LYS A 2 11.74 -20.54 27.15
CA LYS A 2 11.11 -20.65 25.81
C LYS A 2 11.34 -19.40 24.94
N ASN A 3 11.88 -18.32 25.53
CA ASN A 3 12.15 -17.06 24.82
C ASN A 3 13.59 -16.90 24.30
N LEU A 4 14.47 -17.88 24.56
CA LEU A 4 15.83 -17.90 24.01
C LEU A 4 15.89 -18.56 22.61
N PHE A 5 14.84 -19.28 22.21
CA PHE A 5 14.75 -19.96 20.91
C PHE A 5 14.20 -19.08 19.78
N HIS A 6 13.49 -17.99 20.10
CA HIS A 6 12.99 -17.05 19.08
C HIS A 6 14.02 -15.99 18.69
N ILE A 7 14.93 -15.63 19.59
CA ILE A 7 16.00 -14.65 19.30
C ILE A 7 17.07 -15.26 18.37
N PHE A 8 17.22 -16.59 18.34
CA PHE A 8 18.12 -17.29 17.42
C PHE A 8 17.57 -17.41 15.99
N LEU A 9 16.25 -17.27 15.78
CA LEU A 9 15.65 -17.37 14.44
C LEU A 9 15.75 -16.05 13.65
N ILE A 10 15.94 -14.93 14.34
CA ILE A 10 16.06 -13.59 13.74
C ILE A 10 17.52 -13.30 13.30
N LEU A 11 18.50 -14.06 13.80
CA LEU A 11 19.93 -13.93 13.44
C LEU A 11 20.41 -14.93 12.37
N CYS A 12 19.61 -15.94 12.00
CA CYS A 12 19.96 -16.92 10.97
C CYS A 12 19.42 -16.61 9.57
N PHE A 13 18.66 -15.54 9.38
CA PHE A 13 18.24 -15.07 8.05
C PHE A 13 19.23 -14.09 7.39
N PHE A 14 20.46 -14.01 7.92
CA PHE A 14 21.52 -13.18 7.33
C PHE A 14 22.52 -13.93 6.43
N PHE A 15 22.45 -15.27 6.31
CA PHE A 15 23.30 -16.01 5.38
C PHE A 15 22.61 -17.26 4.82
N SER A 16 21.87 -17.07 3.73
CA SER A 16 21.77 -18.10 2.69
C SER A 16 21.67 -17.43 1.33
N ASN A 17 22.84 -17.10 0.79
CA ASN A 17 23.02 -16.94 -0.64
C ASN A 17 22.60 -18.25 -1.32
N PHE A 18 21.44 -18.25 -1.97
CA PHE A 18 21.25 -18.98 -3.20
C PHE A 18 20.57 -18.05 -4.18
N ALA A 19 21.39 -17.52 -5.08
CA ALA A 19 20.92 -16.97 -6.34
C ALA A 19 20.04 -18.03 -7.03
N CYS A 20 18.77 -17.70 -7.26
CA CYS A 20 17.94 -18.39 -8.23
C CYS A 20 17.57 -17.34 -9.29
N THR A 21 18.45 -17.20 -10.27
CA THR A 21 18.17 -16.43 -11.49
C THR A 21 17.34 -17.31 -12.42
N THR A 22 16.08 -16.94 -12.65
CA THR A 22 15.34 -17.39 -13.83
C THR A 22 14.63 -16.20 -14.49
N ASN A 23 15.39 -15.57 -15.38
CA ASN A 23 15.03 -14.97 -16.68
C ASN A 23 13.83 -14.02 -16.83
N THR A 24 14.22 -12.79 -17.21
CA THR A 24 13.57 -11.78 -18.07
C THR A 24 12.36 -11.02 -17.54
N SER A 25 12.63 -9.89 -16.88
CA SER A 25 12.16 -8.55 -17.32
C SER A 25 13.03 -7.49 -16.64
N ASP A 26 13.34 -6.40 -17.35
CA ASP A 26 14.01 -5.20 -16.85
C ASP A 26 13.11 -4.46 -15.83
N GLY A 27 12.77 -5.13 -14.74
CA GLY A 27 11.92 -4.59 -13.68
C GLY A 27 12.72 -3.68 -12.74
N GLY A 28 12.13 -2.56 -12.33
CA GLY A 28 12.72 -1.66 -11.34
C GLY A 28 11.68 -1.06 -10.39
N ILE A 29 12.14 -0.15 -9.53
CA ILE A 29 11.33 0.47 -8.49
C ILE A 29 11.25 1.98 -8.74
N LEU A 30 10.07 2.57 -8.60
CA LEU A 30 9.86 4.01 -8.62
C LEU A 30 8.99 4.45 -7.45
N PHE A 31 9.26 5.63 -6.92
CA PHE A 31 8.49 6.28 -5.87
C PHE A 31 7.84 7.53 -6.44
N TYR A 32 6.55 7.74 -6.16
CA TYR A 32 5.83 8.92 -6.63
C TYR A 32 5.71 9.94 -5.50
N ARG A 33 6.40 11.08 -5.65
CA ARG A 33 6.52 12.10 -4.60
C ARG A 33 6.62 13.51 -5.19
N GLU A 34 6.40 14.50 -4.34
CA GLU A 34 6.57 15.91 -4.71
C GLU A 34 8.03 16.33 -4.51
N LYS A 35 8.65 16.89 -5.56
CA LYS A 35 9.98 17.50 -5.50
C LYS A 35 9.93 18.84 -6.21
N TYR A 36 10.32 19.90 -5.52
CA TYR A 36 10.31 21.28 -6.05
C TYR A 36 8.93 21.76 -6.56
N GLY A 37 7.82 21.29 -5.96
CA GLY A 37 6.46 21.67 -6.35
C GLY A 37 5.85 20.83 -7.47
N GLU A 38 6.57 19.81 -7.96
CA GLU A 38 6.12 18.92 -9.03
C GLU A 38 6.06 17.48 -8.53
N TRP A 39 4.98 16.77 -8.89
CA TRP A 39 4.81 15.36 -8.55
C TRP A 39 5.30 14.48 -9.69
N ASP A 40 6.33 13.67 -9.45
CA ASP A 40 6.91 12.79 -10.47
C ASP A 40 7.44 11.47 -9.88
N TRP A 41 7.83 10.56 -10.76
CA TRP A 41 8.47 9.29 -10.44
C TRP A 41 9.98 9.47 -10.21
N HIS A 42 10.46 8.85 -9.13
CA HIS A 42 11.86 8.89 -8.74
C HIS A 42 12.36 7.49 -8.38
N GLU A 43 13.57 7.13 -8.82
CA GLU A 43 14.20 5.86 -8.44
C GLU A 43 14.70 5.89 -6.98
N ASP A 44 15.03 7.08 -6.47
CA ASP A 44 15.41 7.30 -5.08
C ASP A 44 14.17 7.59 -4.22
N GLY A 45 13.81 6.68 -3.34
CA GLY A 45 12.71 6.88 -2.40
C GLY A 45 12.79 5.97 -1.18
N ASP A 46 11.87 6.22 -0.25
CA ASP A 46 11.81 5.57 1.05
C ASP A 46 10.36 5.19 1.34
N GLU A 47 10.09 3.89 1.52
CA GLU A 47 8.74 3.37 1.79
C GLU A 47 8.11 3.97 3.06
N LEU A 48 8.93 4.47 3.98
CA LEU A 48 8.47 5.10 5.22
C LEU A 48 8.14 6.59 5.06
N LYS A 49 8.44 7.19 3.91
CA LYS A 49 8.21 8.63 3.65
C LYS A 49 7.35 8.87 2.43
N ASP A 50 7.48 8.03 1.41
CA ASP A 50 6.81 8.20 0.13
C ASP A 50 5.51 7.40 0.10
N SER A 51 4.40 8.08 -0.17
CA SER A 51 3.07 7.47 -0.14
C SER A 51 2.86 6.40 -1.20
N ARG A 52 3.67 6.36 -2.27
CA ARG A 52 3.44 5.50 -3.43
C ARG A 52 4.72 4.88 -3.94
N LYS A 53 4.71 3.56 -4.09
CA LYS A 53 5.78 2.75 -4.66
C LYS A 53 5.27 1.96 -5.85
N TYR A 54 6.00 1.96 -6.94
CA TYR A 54 5.79 1.14 -8.13
C TYR A 54 6.92 0.13 -8.25
N GLU A 55 6.56 -1.11 -8.61
CA GLU A 55 7.48 -2.21 -8.90
C GLU A 55 7.05 -2.85 -10.22
N GLY A 56 7.92 -2.89 -11.21
CA GLY A 56 7.60 -3.49 -12.50
C GLY A 56 8.44 -2.93 -13.64
N ASP A 57 7.99 -3.09 -14.88
CA ASP A 57 8.76 -2.60 -16.02
C ASP A 57 8.82 -1.07 -16.00
N ILE A 58 10.02 -0.52 -16.27
CA ILE A 58 10.25 0.92 -16.34
C ILE A 58 10.75 1.27 -17.74
N ARG A 59 10.23 2.37 -18.30
CA ARG A 59 10.71 2.89 -19.58
C ARG A 59 10.83 4.40 -19.51
N LYS A 60 12.05 4.92 -19.70
CA LYS A 60 12.37 6.36 -19.61
C LYS A 60 12.00 6.98 -18.25
N GLY A 61 12.27 6.27 -17.16
CA GLY A 61 11.95 6.75 -15.79
C GLY A 61 10.47 6.67 -15.41
N GLU A 62 9.61 6.12 -16.28
CA GLU A 62 8.18 5.99 -16.01
C GLU A 62 7.74 4.53 -15.93
N PRO A 63 6.70 4.22 -15.12
CA PRO A 63 6.02 2.94 -15.16
C PRO A 63 5.53 2.56 -16.56
N HIS A 64 5.85 1.34 -16.98
CA HIS A 64 5.50 0.78 -18.28
C HIS A 64 5.19 -0.72 -18.15
N GLY A 65 4.59 -1.34 -19.17
CA GLY A 65 4.44 -2.79 -19.22
C GLY A 65 3.62 -3.34 -18.06
N ARG A 66 4.08 -4.39 -17.39
CA ARG A 66 3.43 -4.98 -16.20
C ARG A 66 4.06 -4.43 -14.94
N GLY A 67 3.21 -4.11 -13.95
CA GLY A 67 3.72 -3.73 -12.65
C GLY A 67 2.65 -3.58 -11.57
N LYS A 68 3.15 -3.39 -10.35
CA LYS A 68 2.41 -3.25 -9.12
C LYS A 68 2.65 -1.87 -8.53
N LEU A 69 1.58 -1.16 -8.20
CA LEU A 69 1.62 0.08 -7.43
C LEU A 69 1.04 -0.17 -6.05
N ILE A 70 1.78 0.24 -5.04
CA ILE A 70 1.41 0.20 -3.63
C ILE A 70 1.21 1.64 -3.18
N HIS A 71 0.08 1.90 -2.53
CA HIS A 71 -0.22 3.16 -1.87
C HIS A 71 -0.24 2.93 -0.37
N TYR A 72 0.69 3.57 0.33
CA TYR A 72 0.80 3.59 1.78
C TYR A 72 -0.05 4.74 2.32
N LYS A 73 -0.77 4.49 3.42
CA LYS A 73 -1.40 5.56 4.22
C LYS A 73 -0.58 5.70 5.48
N PHE A 74 0.04 6.87 5.63
CA PHE A 74 0.63 7.24 6.90
C PHE A 74 -0.52 7.61 7.86
N PRO A 75 -0.51 7.12 9.10
CA PRO A 75 -1.42 7.60 10.13
C PRO A 75 -1.19 9.10 10.31
N GLU A 76 -2.22 9.94 10.09
CA GLU A 76 -2.12 11.39 10.28
C GLU A 76 -1.85 11.79 11.76
N GLU A 77 -1.87 10.83 12.70
CA GLU A 77 -1.75 11.07 14.14
C GLU A 77 -0.48 10.47 14.80
N SER A 78 0.50 9.95 14.06
CA SER A 78 1.73 9.42 14.69
C SER A 78 2.73 10.50 15.13
N VAL A 79 2.36 11.78 15.08
CA VAL A 79 3.10 12.88 15.73
C VAL A 79 2.67 13.00 17.21
N PHE A 80 2.82 11.93 17.98
CA PHE A 80 2.87 12.04 19.45
C PHE A 80 4.28 12.48 19.89
N TYR A 81 4.69 13.68 19.47
CA TYR A 81 5.72 14.40 20.22
C TYR A 81 5.04 14.96 21.47
N PHE A 82 5.06 14.18 22.55
CA PHE A 82 4.81 14.76 23.87
C PHE A 82 5.88 15.83 24.12
N SER A 83 5.52 17.10 23.94
CA SER A 83 6.23 18.19 24.58
C SER A 83 6.01 18.08 26.08
N TYR A 84 6.83 17.29 26.77
CA TYR A 84 6.97 17.40 28.22
C TYR A 84 7.78 18.67 28.54
N ALA A 85 7.19 19.82 28.26
CA ALA A 85 7.67 21.12 28.72
C ALA A 85 6.60 21.70 29.65
N GLY A 86 6.44 21.10 30.82
CA GLY A 86 5.46 21.55 31.80
C GLY A 86 5.44 20.70 33.05
N VAL A 87 6.24 21.12 34.04
CA VAL A 87 6.12 20.78 35.47
C VAL A 87 6.50 19.34 35.85
N LEU A 88 7.80 19.09 36.07
CA LEU A 88 8.24 18.07 37.02
C LEU A 88 9.33 18.64 37.92
N ASP A 89 9.02 18.66 39.22
CA ASP A 89 9.95 18.86 40.32
C ASP A 89 11.14 17.89 40.17
N THR A 90 12.35 18.43 40.20
CA THR A 90 13.60 17.74 39.84
C THR A 90 14.04 16.67 40.85
N SER A 91 13.26 16.42 41.91
CA SER A 91 13.62 15.49 42.98
C SER A 91 13.24 14.01 42.72
N GLN A 92 12.53 13.68 41.63
CA GLN A 92 12.07 12.29 41.32
C GLN A 92 12.41 11.80 39.87
N LEU A 93 13.33 12.47 39.18
CA LEU A 93 13.56 12.35 37.73
C LEU A 93 14.06 10.98 37.21
N SER A 94 14.71 10.14 38.01
CA SER A 94 15.33 8.90 37.50
C SER A 94 14.36 7.71 37.34
N VAL A 95 13.23 7.72 38.07
CA VAL A 95 12.27 6.60 38.09
C VAL A 95 11.06 6.87 37.18
N LEU A 96 10.70 8.14 36.99
CA LEU A 96 9.58 8.55 36.13
C LEU A 96 9.95 8.55 34.64
N ALA A 97 11.20 8.86 34.29
CA ALA A 97 11.66 8.84 32.91
C ALA A 97 11.73 7.42 32.33
N SER A 98 12.07 6.42 33.14
CA SER A 98 12.23 5.03 32.68
C SER A 98 10.91 4.31 32.45
N THR A 99 9.89 4.58 33.28
CA THR A 99 8.56 3.96 33.18
C THR A 99 7.73 4.55 32.04
N ALA A 100 7.84 5.85 31.79
CA ALA A 100 7.18 6.52 30.66
C ALA A 100 7.74 6.03 29.31
N ILE A 101 9.07 5.89 29.20
CA ILE A 101 9.72 5.38 27.98
C ILE A 101 9.34 3.92 27.74
N PHE A 102 9.31 3.08 28.78
CA PHE A 102 8.90 1.67 28.64
C PHE A 102 7.43 1.54 28.23
N GLY A 103 6.54 2.39 28.74
CA GLY A 103 5.14 2.43 28.36
C GLY A 103 4.93 2.83 26.91
N VAL A 104 5.66 3.84 26.42
CA VAL A 104 5.65 4.26 25.01
C VAL A 104 6.25 3.17 24.12
N PHE A 105 7.34 2.53 24.54
CA PHE A 105 7.98 1.46 23.77
C PHE A 105 7.13 0.19 23.72
N ILE A 106 6.47 -0.18 24.83
CA ILE A 106 5.51 -1.29 24.87
C ILE A 106 4.27 -0.96 24.05
N TRP A 107 3.73 0.26 24.13
CA TRP A 107 2.61 0.68 23.29
C TRP A 107 2.98 0.67 21.80
N MET A 108 4.21 1.07 21.45
CA MET A 108 4.74 1.05 20.09
C MET A 108 4.98 -0.38 19.57
N ILE A 109 5.41 -1.31 20.44
CA ILE A 109 5.56 -2.74 20.12
C ILE A 109 4.20 -3.45 20.04
N LEU A 110 3.24 -3.12 20.91
CA LEU A 110 1.91 -3.73 20.95
C LEU A 110 0.95 -3.17 19.87
N ASN A 111 1.22 -1.98 19.33
CA ASN A 111 0.48 -1.40 18.19
C ASN A 111 1.28 -1.43 16.87
N LEU A 112 2.38 -2.19 16.80
CA LEU A 112 3.24 -2.26 15.61
C LEU A 112 2.49 -2.74 14.36
N ASP A 113 1.47 -3.58 14.53
CA ASP A 113 0.63 -4.09 13.45
C ASP A 113 -0.51 -3.12 13.05
N ALA A 114 -0.74 -2.05 13.82
CA ALA A 114 -1.87 -1.14 13.63
C ALA A 114 -1.63 -0.05 12.57
N ASP A 115 -0.36 0.26 12.25
CA ASP A 115 -0.01 1.53 11.58
C ASP A 115 0.57 1.44 10.17
N ILE A 116 0.64 0.24 9.56
CA ILE A 116 0.87 0.10 8.11
C ILE A 116 -0.30 -0.66 7.49
N LYS A 117 -1.49 -0.04 7.52
CA LYS A 117 -2.57 -0.50 6.66
C LYS A 117 -2.23 -0.09 5.23
N LEU A 118 -1.81 -1.08 4.45
CA LEU A 118 -1.79 -1.02 2.98
C LEU A 118 -3.08 -0.34 2.51
N HIS A 119 -2.96 0.86 1.95
CA HIS A 119 -4.14 1.68 1.69
C HIS A 119 -4.75 1.33 0.35
N ALA A 120 -3.95 1.10 -0.68
CA ALA A 120 -4.47 0.58 -1.94
C ALA A 120 -3.38 -0.12 -2.75
N VAL A 121 -3.77 -1.09 -3.56
CA VAL A 121 -2.84 -1.77 -4.49
C VAL A 121 -3.43 -1.79 -5.88
N TYR A 122 -2.61 -1.50 -6.89
CA TYR A 122 -2.93 -1.78 -8.28
C TYR A 122 -1.94 -2.79 -8.83
N GLU A 123 -2.42 -3.82 -9.52
CA GLU A 123 -1.59 -4.77 -10.25
C GLU A 123 -2.14 -4.86 -11.67
N GLY A 124 -1.34 -4.51 -12.67
CA GLY A 124 -1.84 -4.49 -14.04
C GLY A 124 -0.89 -3.86 -15.02
N ASP A 125 -1.43 -3.51 -16.19
CA ASP A 125 -0.64 -2.92 -17.25
C ASP A 125 -0.49 -1.41 -17.04
N TRP A 126 0.62 -0.89 -17.55
CA TRP A 126 1.06 0.49 -17.44
C TRP A 126 1.53 1.00 -18.80
N LYS A 127 1.22 2.27 -19.06
CA LYS A 127 1.66 2.96 -20.27
C LYS A 127 1.87 4.43 -19.98
N ARG A 128 3.11 4.89 -20.14
CA ARG A 128 3.53 6.28 -19.93
C ARG A 128 3.15 6.78 -18.54
N GLY A 129 3.59 6.05 -17.52
CA GLY A 129 3.36 6.38 -16.11
C GLY A 129 1.91 6.30 -15.63
N LYS A 130 1.00 5.72 -16.43
CA LYS A 130 -0.43 5.60 -16.09
C LYS A 130 -0.93 4.17 -16.24
N LYS A 131 -1.83 3.76 -15.34
CA LYS A 131 -2.59 2.50 -15.44
C LYS A 131 -3.27 2.40 -16.80
N HIS A 132 -3.10 1.27 -17.47
CA HIS A 132 -3.61 1.01 -18.80
C HIS A 132 -3.91 -0.48 -18.99
N GLY A 133 -4.57 -0.86 -20.09
CA GLY A 133 -4.79 -2.27 -20.42
C GLY A 133 -5.64 -2.98 -19.35
N LYS A 134 -5.24 -4.17 -18.94
CA LYS A 134 -5.93 -4.95 -17.90
C LYS A 134 -5.26 -4.73 -16.55
N GLY A 135 -6.07 -4.61 -15.51
CA GLY A 135 -5.54 -4.50 -14.15
C GLY A 135 -6.57 -4.68 -13.06
N THR A 136 -6.05 -5.04 -11.88
CA THR A 136 -6.79 -5.22 -10.65
C THR A 136 -6.43 -4.12 -9.68
N TYR A 137 -7.42 -3.51 -9.04
CA TYR A 137 -7.24 -2.49 -8.03
C TYR A 137 -7.95 -2.90 -6.74
N PHE A 138 -7.19 -2.98 -5.66
CA PHE A 138 -7.64 -3.23 -4.30
C PHE A 138 -7.79 -1.90 -3.59
N PHE A 139 -9.00 -1.62 -3.11
CA PHE A 139 -9.35 -0.39 -2.42
C PHE A 139 -9.10 -0.51 -0.91
N PRO A 140 -8.90 0.63 -0.20
CA PRO A 140 -8.68 0.62 1.24
C PRO A 140 -9.84 0.08 2.07
N ASN A 141 -11.06 0.17 1.52
CA ASN A 141 -12.27 -0.33 2.15
C ASN A 141 -12.47 -1.85 1.93
N GLY A 142 -11.54 -2.53 1.27
CA GLY A 142 -11.62 -3.96 0.96
C GLY A 142 -12.33 -4.28 -0.36
N ASP A 143 -12.87 -3.28 -1.06
CA ASP A 143 -13.43 -3.49 -2.39
C ASP A 143 -12.31 -3.82 -3.40
N ARG A 144 -12.71 -4.41 -4.53
CA ARG A 144 -11.78 -4.76 -5.61
C ARG A 144 -12.38 -4.48 -6.97
N TYR A 145 -11.62 -3.88 -7.87
CA TYR A 145 -11.98 -3.77 -9.27
C TYR A 145 -11.03 -4.60 -10.13
N GLU A 146 -11.56 -5.37 -11.08
CA GLU A 146 -10.81 -6.12 -12.08
C GLU A 146 -11.33 -5.74 -13.46
N GLY A 147 -10.51 -5.19 -14.34
CA GLY A 147 -11.01 -4.83 -15.66
C GLY A 147 -10.06 -3.97 -16.49
N ASP A 148 -10.67 -3.25 -17.44
CA ASP A 148 -9.97 -2.39 -18.37
C ASP A 148 -9.64 -1.02 -17.76
N TRP A 149 -8.46 -0.52 -18.11
CA TRP A 149 -7.90 0.75 -17.68
C TRP A 149 -7.42 1.58 -18.87
N LYS A 150 -7.70 2.87 -18.83
CA LYS A 150 -7.24 3.85 -19.82
C LYS A 150 -6.83 5.14 -19.14
N ARG A 151 -5.56 5.51 -19.32
CA ARG A 151 -5.00 6.78 -18.82
C ARG A 151 -5.26 7.00 -17.32
N GLY A 152 -5.12 5.94 -16.51
CA GLY A 152 -5.29 6.01 -15.06
C GLY A 152 -6.72 5.82 -14.56
N LYS A 153 -7.72 5.64 -15.44
CA LYS A 153 -9.13 5.46 -15.07
C LYS A 153 -9.67 4.11 -15.55
N THR A 154 -10.65 3.56 -14.85
CA THR A 154 -11.41 2.39 -15.33
C THR A 154 -12.19 2.78 -16.59
N ASN A 155 -12.03 2.01 -17.67
CA ASN A 155 -12.58 2.33 -18.97
C ASN A 155 -12.61 1.08 -19.87
N GLY A 156 -13.78 0.60 -20.25
CA GLY A 156 -13.97 -0.67 -20.95
C GLY A 156 -14.82 -1.63 -20.11
N GLN A 157 -14.54 -2.94 -20.17
CA GLN A 157 -15.26 -3.94 -19.39
C GLN A 157 -14.57 -4.16 -18.04
N GLY A 158 -15.36 -4.37 -16.98
CA GLY A 158 -14.80 -4.64 -15.67
C GLY A 158 -15.81 -5.15 -14.65
N THR A 159 -15.28 -5.83 -13.64
CA THR A 159 -16.00 -6.34 -12.49
C THR A 159 -15.56 -5.59 -11.24
N TYR A 160 -16.51 -5.05 -10.50
CA TYR A 160 -16.31 -4.46 -9.19
C TYR A 160 -16.90 -5.38 -8.13
N TYR A 161 -16.06 -5.86 -7.23
CA TYR A 161 -16.42 -6.67 -6.08
C TYR A 161 -16.50 -5.75 -4.86
N PHE A 162 -17.65 -5.73 -4.22
CA PHE A 162 -17.83 -5.03 -2.96
C PHE A 162 -17.36 -5.95 -1.83
N SER A 163 -16.70 -5.37 -0.83
CA SER A 163 -16.30 -6.04 0.42
C SER A 163 -17.49 -6.70 1.13
N GLY A 164 -18.70 -6.17 0.94
CA GLY A 164 -19.96 -6.75 1.44
C GLY A 164 -20.47 -7.99 0.68
N GLY A 165 -19.78 -8.45 -0.36
CA GLY A 165 -20.12 -9.66 -1.12
C GLY A 165 -20.89 -9.40 -2.42
N ASP A 166 -21.49 -8.23 -2.59
CA ASP A 166 -22.09 -7.82 -3.86
C ASP A 166 -21.03 -7.72 -4.97
N LYS A 167 -21.45 -7.82 -6.23
CA LYS A 167 -20.56 -7.51 -7.37
C LYS A 167 -21.32 -6.85 -8.51
N TYR A 168 -20.63 -5.99 -9.24
CA TYR A 168 -21.12 -5.38 -10.48
C TYR A 168 -20.22 -5.80 -11.63
N VAL A 169 -20.80 -6.31 -12.72
CA VAL A 169 -20.09 -6.68 -13.95
C VAL A 169 -20.65 -5.83 -15.08
N GLY A 170 -19.83 -5.03 -15.76
CA GLY A 170 -20.35 -4.24 -16.88
C GLY A 170 -19.36 -3.26 -17.48
N GLU A 171 -19.89 -2.30 -18.22
CA GLU A 171 -19.13 -1.27 -18.87
C GLU A 171 -18.72 -0.14 -17.91
N TRP A 172 -17.55 0.42 -18.17
CA TRP A 172 -16.94 1.51 -17.41
C TRP A 172 -16.47 2.59 -18.37
N LYS A 173 -16.66 3.85 -17.98
CA LYS A 173 -16.18 5.02 -18.71
C LYS A 173 -15.69 6.08 -17.74
N ASP A 174 -14.42 6.42 -17.86
CA ASP A 174 -13.75 7.48 -17.10
C ASP A 174 -13.94 7.39 -15.58
N GLY A 175 -13.89 6.18 -15.04
CA GLY A 175 -14.02 5.93 -13.59
C GLY A 175 -15.46 5.66 -13.12
N LYS A 176 -16.45 5.64 -14.01
CA LYS A 176 -17.87 5.46 -13.67
C LYS A 176 -18.45 4.25 -14.38
N LYS A 177 -19.40 3.57 -13.72
CA LYS A 177 -20.27 2.58 -14.36
C LYS A 177 -20.99 3.24 -15.54
N HIS A 178 -21.02 2.56 -16.68
CA HIS A 178 -21.59 3.06 -17.93
C HIS A 178 -22.22 1.90 -18.71
N GLY A 179 -22.96 2.19 -19.77
CA GLY A 179 -23.48 1.17 -20.68
C GLY A 179 -24.33 0.12 -19.98
N GLN A 180 -24.20 -1.13 -20.45
CA GLN A 180 -24.88 -2.29 -19.87
C GLN A 180 -24.04 -2.91 -18.75
N GLY A 181 -24.71 -3.38 -17.69
CA GLY A 181 -24.12 -4.14 -16.62
C GLY A 181 -25.12 -4.95 -15.81
N ILE A 182 -24.57 -5.86 -15.02
CA ILE A 182 -25.31 -6.75 -14.12
C ILE A 182 -24.80 -6.52 -12.71
N TYR A 183 -25.70 -6.13 -11.82
CA TYR A 183 -25.45 -6.10 -10.39
C TYR A 183 -25.92 -7.42 -9.78
N PHE A 184 -25.05 -8.08 -9.03
CA PHE A 184 -25.34 -9.27 -8.27
C PHE A 184 -25.33 -8.89 -6.80
N PHE A 185 -26.46 -9.11 -6.13
CA PHE A 185 -26.57 -8.94 -4.69
C PHE A 185 -26.00 -10.18 -4.01
N SER A 186 -25.36 -9.97 -2.86
CA SER A 186 -24.88 -11.05 -1.99
C SER A 186 -25.98 -12.02 -1.54
N GLU A 187 -27.23 -11.54 -1.52
CA GLU A 187 -28.45 -12.32 -1.22
C GLU A 187 -28.91 -13.24 -2.37
N GLY A 188 -28.31 -13.12 -3.56
CA GLY A 188 -28.54 -14.00 -4.72
C GLY A 188 -29.33 -13.39 -5.86
N ASP A 189 -30.01 -12.25 -5.63
CA ASP A 189 -30.70 -11.51 -6.69
C ASP A 189 -29.73 -10.88 -7.69
N ARG A 190 -30.23 -10.58 -8.89
CA ARG A 190 -29.48 -9.80 -9.87
C ARG A 190 -30.34 -8.76 -10.58
N PHE A 191 -29.73 -7.64 -10.92
CA PHE A 191 -30.32 -6.56 -11.70
C PHE A 191 -29.50 -6.34 -12.97
N GLU A 192 -30.15 -6.34 -14.12
CA GLU A 192 -29.53 -6.13 -15.45
C GLU A 192 -30.02 -4.78 -16.01
N GLY A 193 -29.11 -3.91 -16.44
CA GLY A 193 -29.46 -2.58 -16.98
C GLY A 193 -28.31 -1.85 -17.65
#